data_AF-A0A524DLA5-F1
#
_entry.id   AF-A0A524DLA5-F1
#
_cell.length_a   1.000
_cell.length_b   1.000
_cell.length_c   1.000
_cell.angle_alpha   90.00
_cell.angle_beta   90.00
_cell.angle_gamma   90.00
#
_symmetry.space_group_name_H-M   'P 1'
#
loop_
_entity.id
_entity.type
_entity.pdbx_description
1 polymer ?
#
loop_
_entity_poly.entity_id
_entity_poly.type
_entity_poly.pdbx_seq_one_letter_code
_entity_poly.pdbx_strand_id
1 'polypeptide(L)'
;MPKELEFRFDDESILKKNVKKLKKEFELKEKKYDTSEGYALANKTRSLQIQILPPDKKVNQFIVITRITNDQLTEEMKAIFGEPLKERIVSPSILEVAEYITGLPKDLSEIEIQQKLEEELQISQKYRLFKKMILKHGDKSTSREVIKKAADRLRAAKD
;
A
#
# COMPACT_ATOMS: atom_id res chain seq x y z
N MET A 1 10.26 -0.61 4.43
CA MET A 1 8.91 -0.70 5.08
C MET A 1 7.95 0.25 4.40
N PRO A 2 6.63 -0.07 4.39
CA PRO A 2 5.64 0.90 3.95
C PRO A 2 5.70 2.20 4.76
N LYS A 3 5.78 3.32 4.06
CA LYS A 3 5.72 4.66 4.64
C LYS A 3 4.38 5.29 4.32
N GLU A 4 3.89 6.07 5.26
CA GLU A 4 2.78 6.96 5.02
C GLU A 4 3.26 8.40 5.20
N LEU A 5 3.01 9.21 4.18
CA LEU A 5 3.35 10.64 4.15
C LEU A 5 2.05 11.43 4.07
N GLU A 6 1.97 12.50 4.86
CA GLU A 6 0.85 13.44 4.85
C GLU A 6 1.34 14.79 4.31
N PHE A 7 0.68 15.29 3.28
CA PHE A 7 0.95 16.59 2.66
C PHE A 7 -0.28 17.48 2.76
N ARG A 8 -0.03 18.79 2.74
CA ARG A 8 -1.07 19.81 2.85
C ARG A 8 -0.95 20.79 1.70
N PHE A 9 -2.09 21.13 1.10
CA PHE A 9 -2.16 22.08 -0.01
C PHE A 9 -3.22 23.13 0.28
N ASP A 10 -2.81 24.40 0.23
CA ASP A 10 -3.70 25.56 0.32
C ASP A 10 -4.29 25.92 -1.04
N ASP A 11 -3.62 25.52 -2.13
CA ASP A 11 -3.99 25.84 -3.50
C ASP A 11 -4.38 24.56 -4.28
N GLU A 12 -5.66 24.50 -4.66
CA GLU A 12 -6.22 23.39 -5.45
C GLU A 12 -5.54 23.25 -6.82
N SER A 13 -5.10 24.35 -7.44
CA SER A 13 -4.45 24.32 -8.75
C SER A 13 -3.08 23.63 -8.70
N ILE A 14 -2.31 23.87 -7.64
CA ILE A 14 -1.02 23.20 -7.39
C ILE A 14 -1.26 21.72 -7.14
N LEU A 15 -2.24 21.38 -6.29
CA LEU A 15 -2.62 19.99 -6.03
C LEU A 15 -3.00 19.27 -7.33
N LYS A 16 -3.89 19.86 -8.14
CA LYS A 16 -4.31 19.29 -9.43
C LYS A 16 -3.13 19.08 -10.39
N LYS A 17 -2.20 20.04 -10.46
CA LYS A 17 -0.99 19.93 -11.29
C LYS A 17 -0.12 18.76 -10.85
N ASN A 18 0.14 18.64 -9.55
CA ASN A 18 0.98 17.58 -8.99
C ASN A 18 0.33 16.20 -9.14
N VAL A 19 -0.98 16.10 -8.88
CA VAL A 19 -1.75 14.86 -9.10
C VAL A 19 -1.73 14.44 -10.57
N LYS A 20 -1.85 15.39 -11.50
CA LYS A 20 -1.75 15.10 -12.95
C LYS A 20 -0.37 14.57 -13.32
N LYS A 21 0.70 15.11 -12.72
CA LYS A 21 2.07 14.61 -12.90
C LYS A 21 2.19 13.16 -12.42
N LEU A 22 1.74 12.88 -11.19
CA LEU A 22 1.77 11.53 -10.60
C LEU A 22 0.96 10.50 -11.39
N LYS A 23 -0.23 10.88 -11.88
CA LYS A 23 -1.05 10.00 -12.73
C LYS A 23 -0.31 9.56 -13.99
N LYS A 24 0.49 10.45 -14.58
CA LYS A 24 1.27 10.17 -15.79
C LYS A 24 2.51 9.34 -15.48
N GLU A 25 3.24 9.68 -14.43
CA GLU A 25 4.52 9.03 -14.07
C GLU A 25 4.32 7.61 -13.51
N PHE A 26 3.25 7.38 -12.75
CA PHE A 26 3.02 6.10 -12.05
C PHE A 26 1.78 5.32 -12.52
N GLU A 27 1.19 5.71 -13.65
CA GLU A 27 -0.01 5.07 -14.22
C GLU A 27 -1.15 4.89 -13.20
N LEU A 28 -1.39 5.93 -12.39
CA LEU A 28 -2.36 5.84 -11.30
C LEU A 28 -3.80 5.78 -11.82
N LYS A 29 -4.57 4.84 -11.31
CA LYS A 29 -6.01 4.72 -11.58
C LYS A 29 -6.83 5.25 -10.42
N GLU A 30 -7.85 6.05 -10.74
CA GLU A 30 -8.85 6.47 -9.76
C GLU A 30 -9.69 5.29 -9.29
N LYS A 31 -9.70 5.09 -7.98
CA LYS A 31 -10.77 4.37 -7.29
C LYS A 31 -11.69 5.41 -6.67
N LYS A 32 -12.88 5.55 -7.26
CA LYS A 32 -13.97 6.28 -6.62
C LYS A 32 -14.43 5.45 -5.42
N TYR A 33 -14.32 6.01 -4.22
CA TYR A 33 -15.11 5.54 -3.09
C TYR A 33 -16.52 6.11 -3.21
N ASP A 34 -17.50 5.43 -2.65
CA ASP A 34 -18.93 5.76 -2.69
C ASP A 34 -19.30 7.00 -1.84
N THR A 35 -18.32 7.84 -1.50
CA THR A 35 -18.53 9.05 -0.69
C THR A 35 -18.10 10.28 -1.48
N SER A 36 -19.04 11.20 -1.62
CA SER A 36 -19.00 12.45 -2.39
C SER A 36 -17.99 13.49 -1.91
N GLU A 37 -16.95 13.08 -1.17
CA GLU A 37 -16.09 14.00 -0.42
C GLU A 37 -14.60 13.81 -0.73
N GLY A 38 -14.11 12.70 -1.26
CA GLY A 38 -12.69 12.57 -1.64
C GLY A 38 -12.46 11.53 -2.72
N TYR A 39 -11.20 11.32 -3.12
CA TYR A 39 -10.87 10.25 -4.07
C TYR A 39 -9.52 9.61 -3.78
N ALA A 40 -9.37 8.37 -4.22
CA ALA A 40 -8.14 7.62 -4.08
C ALA A 40 -7.55 7.25 -5.44
N LEU A 41 -6.22 7.23 -5.51
CA LEU A 41 -5.44 6.82 -6.65
C LEU A 41 -4.56 5.65 -6.22
N ALA A 42 -4.41 4.66 -7.08
CA ALA A 42 -3.42 3.61 -6.87
C ALA A 42 -2.83 3.15 -8.20
N ASN A 43 -1.54 2.80 -8.19
CA ASN A 43 -0.93 2.10 -9.31
C ASN A 43 -1.31 0.61 -9.30
N LYS A 44 -1.03 -0.10 -10.40
CA LYS A 44 -1.40 -1.51 -10.59
C LYS A 44 -0.81 -2.43 -9.51
N THR A 45 0.42 -2.17 -9.11
CA THR A 45 1.17 -2.94 -8.10
C THR A 45 0.85 -2.51 -6.68
N ARG A 46 0.06 -1.45 -6.49
CA ARG A 46 -0.26 -0.83 -5.20
C ARG A 46 0.95 -0.39 -4.38
N SER A 47 2.10 -0.23 -5.02
CA SER A 47 3.29 0.33 -4.38
C SER A 47 3.16 1.82 -4.08
N LEU A 48 2.21 2.50 -4.74
CA LEU A 48 1.79 3.86 -4.44
C LEU A 48 0.27 3.91 -4.35
N GLN A 49 -0.23 4.35 -3.20
CA GLN A 49 -1.63 4.66 -2.96
C GLN A 49 -1.71 6.09 -2.46
N ILE A 50 -2.64 6.87 -3.00
CA ILE A 50 -2.84 8.27 -2.66
C ILE A 50 -4.29 8.43 -2.29
N GLN A 51 -4.55 9.04 -1.15
CA GLN A 51 -5.87 9.46 -0.74
C GLN A 51 -5.87 10.99 -0.69
N ILE A 52 -6.83 11.59 -1.39
CA ILE A 52 -7.00 13.04 -1.45
C ILE A 52 -8.31 13.35 -0.74
N LEU A 53 -8.18 14.03 0.39
CA LEU A 53 -9.29 14.49 1.20
C LEU A 53 -9.76 15.86 0.68
N PRO A 54 -11.07 16.15 0.76
CA PRO A 54 -11.59 17.46 0.39
C PRO A 54 -11.00 18.53 1.30
N PRO A 55 -11.09 19.81 0.92
CA PRO A 55 -10.70 20.88 1.80
C PRO A 55 -11.58 20.84 3.05
N ASP A 56 -10.95 20.85 4.22
CA ASP A 56 -11.68 20.95 5.48
C ASP A 56 -12.53 22.24 5.49
N LYS A 57 -13.79 22.17 5.94
CA LYS A 57 -14.73 23.31 5.92
C LYS A 57 -14.26 24.51 6.76
N LYS A 58 -13.33 24.32 7.69
CA LYS A 58 -12.79 25.36 8.58
C LYS A 58 -11.47 25.93 8.11
N VAL A 59 -10.58 25.09 7.59
CA VAL A 59 -9.21 25.50 7.25
C VAL A 59 -9.04 25.74 5.74
N ASN A 60 -9.96 25.23 4.92
CA ASN A 60 -9.93 25.29 3.46
C ASN A 60 -8.65 24.70 2.84
N GLN A 61 -8.09 23.67 3.49
CA GLN A 61 -6.84 23.02 3.08
C GLN A 61 -7.11 21.58 2.65
N PHE A 62 -6.52 21.18 1.53
CA PHE A 62 -6.55 19.80 1.07
C PHE A 62 -5.48 18.99 1.79
N ILE A 63 -5.83 17.76 2.17
CA ILE A 63 -4.89 16.81 2.75
C ILE A 63 -4.67 15.68 1.76
N VAL A 64 -3.40 15.36 1.49
CA VAL A 64 -3.01 14.23 0.67
C VAL A 64 -2.25 13.25 1.53
N ILE A 65 -2.77 12.03 1.64
CA ILE A 65 -2.10 10.94 2.36
C ILE A 65 -1.59 9.96 1.31
N THR A 66 -0.29 9.74 1.27
CA THR A 66 0.31 8.72 0.40
C THR A 66 0.82 7.55 1.22
N ARG A 67 0.44 6.33 0.83
CA ARG A 67 1.04 5.09 1.32
C ARG A 67 1.96 4.55 0.23
N ILE A 68 3.21 4.30 0.60
CA ILE A 68 4.29 3.99 -0.32
C ILE A 68 5.01 2.75 0.19
N THR A 69 5.26 1.76 -0.65
CA THR A 69 5.93 0.50 -0.22
C THR A 69 7.42 0.44 -0.54
N ASN A 70 7.97 1.43 -1.27
CA ASN A 70 9.38 1.49 -1.69
C ASN A 70 9.97 2.88 -1.41
N ASP A 71 11.22 2.93 -0.96
CA ASP A 71 11.95 4.18 -0.67
C ASP A 71 12.18 5.07 -1.90
N GLN A 72 12.42 4.51 -3.10
CA GLN A 72 12.56 5.32 -4.31
C GLN A 72 11.32 6.18 -4.57
N LEU A 73 10.14 5.58 -4.41
CA LEU A 73 8.88 6.31 -4.54
C LEU A 73 8.69 7.35 -3.44
N THR A 74 9.29 7.16 -2.26
CA THR A 74 9.24 8.14 -1.17
C THR A 74 9.93 9.43 -1.59
N GLU A 75 11.12 9.33 -2.18
CA GLU A 75 11.87 10.49 -2.68
C GLU A 75 11.16 11.17 -3.84
N GLU A 76 10.59 10.40 -4.78
CA GLU A 76 9.81 10.96 -5.90
C GLU A 76 8.56 11.70 -5.39
N MET A 77 7.89 11.19 -4.35
CA MET A 77 6.74 11.87 -3.74
C MET A 77 7.14 13.19 -3.08
N LYS A 78 8.27 13.22 -2.35
CA LYS A 78 8.80 14.46 -1.74
C LYS A 78 9.21 15.48 -2.81
N ALA A 79 9.81 15.03 -3.91
CA ALA A 79 10.17 15.92 -5.02
C ALA A 79 8.94 16.56 -5.71
N ILE A 80 7.78 15.89 -5.70
CA ILE A 80 6.56 16.37 -6.37
C ILE A 80 5.68 17.20 -5.43
N PHE A 81 5.48 16.74 -4.20
CA PHE A 81 4.59 17.37 -3.23
C PHE A 81 5.30 18.28 -2.23
N GLY A 82 6.64 18.25 -2.17
CA GLY A 82 7.43 18.98 -1.18
C GLY A 82 7.65 18.18 0.10
N GLU A 83 7.99 18.87 1.18
CA GLU A 83 8.18 18.23 2.48
C GLU A 83 6.83 17.80 3.10
N PRO A 84 6.71 16.56 3.61
CA PRO A 84 5.50 16.11 4.27
C PRO A 84 5.34 16.80 5.63
N LEU A 85 4.09 17.10 5.99
CA LEU A 85 3.72 17.53 7.33
C LEU A 85 4.01 16.45 8.37
N LYS A 86 3.82 15.19 7.96
CA LYS A 86 4.02 14.01 8.80
C LYS A 86 4.53 12.85 7.97
N GLU A 87 5.55 12.18 8.49
CA GLU A 87 6.06 10.92 7.95
C GLU A 87 5.97 9.85 9.05
N ARG A 88 5.41 8.69 8.70
CA ARG A 88 5.36 7.55 9.63
C ARG A 88 5.61 6.23 8.92
N ILE A 89 6.29 5.34 9.62
CA ILE A 89 6.44 3.95 9.20
C ILE A 89 5.15 3.22 9.57
N VAL A 90 4.53 2.55 8.59
CA VAL A 90 3.28 1.82 8.79
C VAL A 90 3.53 0.32 8.65
N SER A 91 2.91 -0.45 9.54
CA SER A 91 2.95 -1.90 9.39
C SER A 91 2.26 -2.33 8.09
N PRO A 92 2.80 -3.33 7.38
CA PRO A 92 2.10 -3.94 6.27
C PRO A 92 0.77 -4.55 6.75
N SER A 93 -0.21 -4.54 5.87
CA SER A 93 -1.52 -5.16 6.07
C SER A 93 -1.50 -6.62 5.63
N ILE A 94 -2.46 -7.41 6.11
CA ILE A 94 -2.60 -8.82 5.68
C ILE A 94 -2.71 -8.95 4.15
N LEU A 95 -3.32 -7.96 3.50
CA LEU A 95 -3.53 -7.98 2.05
C LEU A 95 -2.20 -7.77 1.31
N GLU A 96 -1.37 -6.84 1.77
CA GLU A 96 -0.04 -6.60 1.19
C GLU A 96 0.85 -7.84 1.36
N VAL A 97 0.80 -8.48 2.54
CA VAL A 97 1.54 -9.73 2.78
C VAL A 97 1.05 -10.84 1.85
N ALA A 98 -0.26 -11.01 1.70
CA ALA A 98 -0.83 -12.02 0.80
C ALA A 98 -0.49 -11.75 -0.68
N GLU A 99 -0.55 -10.48 -1.11
CA GLU A 99 -0.16 -10.05 -2.46
C GLU A 99 1.31 -10.37 -2.73
N TYR A 100 2.19 -10.05 -1.79
CA TYR A 100 3.61 -10.37 -1.89
C TYR A 100 3.86 -11.88 -1.98
N ILE A 101 3.30 -12.68 -1.06
CA ILE A 101 3.44 -14.16 -1.08
C ILE A 101 2.95 -14.75 -2.41
N THR A 102 1.85 -14.23 -2.96
CA THR A 102 1.29 -14.72 -4.23
C THR A 102 2.22 -14.40 -5.42
N GLY A 103 3.03 -13.33 -5.32
CA GLY A 103 3.99 -12.93 -6.35
C GLY A 103 5.33 -13.64 -6.28
N LEU A 104 5.63 -14.39 -5.21
CA LEU A 104 6.89 -15.10 -5.05
C LEU A 104 6.99 -16.35 -5.97
N PRO A 105 8.22 -16.81 -6.30
CA PRO A 105 8.44 -18.08 -6.98
C PRO A 105 7.74 -19.26 -6.29
N LYS A 106 7.31 -20.27 -7.06
CA LYS A 106 6.43 -21.38 -6.62
C LYS A 106 7.15 -22.53 -5.92
N ASP A 107 8.47 -22.50 -5.89
CA ASP A 107 9.36 -23.52 -5.34
C ASP A 107 9.93 -23.16 -3.97
N LEU A 108 9.79 -21.89 -3.55
CA LEU A 108 10.29 -21.44 -2.25
C LEU A 108 9.69 -22.21 -1.07
N SER A 109 10.56 -22.51 -0.10
CA SER A 109 10.24 -23.04 1.22
C SER A 109 9.57 -21.99 2.11
N GLU A 110 9.01 -22.42 3.24
CA GLU A 110 8.42 -21.50 4.21
C GLU A 110 9.45 -20.52 4.76
N ILE A 111 10.66 -21.01 5.04
CA ILE A 111 11.77 -20.21 5.58
C ILE A 111 12.20 -19.15 4.56
N GLU A 112 12.31 -19.52 3.29
CA GLU A 112 12.66 -18.58 2.21
C GLU A 112 11.57 -17.52 2.02
N ILE A 113 10.28 -17.90 2.10
CA ILE A 113 9.17 -16.95 2.07
C ILE A 113 9.25 -15.97 3.25
N GLN A 114 9.57 -16.46 4.46
CA GLN A 114 9.76 -15.59 5.63
C GLN A 114 10.91 -14.62 5.41
N GLN A 115 12.07 -15.09 4.97
CA GLN A 115 13.24 -14.25 4.69
C GLN A 115 12.90 -13.16 3.67
N LYS A 116 12.21 -13.52 2.58
CA LYS A 116 11.75 -12.57 1.57
C LYS A 116 10.77 -11.52 2.10
N LEU A 117 9.92 -11.88 3.06
CA LEU A 117 9.01 -10.96 3.74
C LEU A 117 9.73 -10.05 4.75
N GLU A 118 10.79 -10.54 5.36
CA GLU A 118 11.66 -9.75 6.24
C GLU A 118 12.48 -8.73 5.43
N GLU A 119 13.04 -9.14 4.29
CA GLU A 119 13.79 -8.26 3.40
C GLU A 119 12.90 -7.13 2.84
N GLU A 120 11.77 -7.47 2.22
CA GLU A 120 10.96 -6.49 1.49
C GLU A 120 9.96 -5.74 2.39
N LEU A 121 9.34 -6.45 3.34
CA LEU A 121 8.26 -5.89 4.16
C LEU A 121 8.67 -5.66 5.62
N GLN A 122 9.88 -6.07 6.03
CA GLN A 122 10.41 -5.99 7.41
C GLN A 122 9.48 -6.65 8.44
N ILE A 123 8.95 -7.83 8.06
CA ILE A 123 8.03 -8.62 8.88
C ILE A 123 8.80 -9.76 9.57
N SER A 124 9.72 -9.44 10.49
CA SER A 124 10.41 -10.49 11.27
C SER A 124 9.51 -11.05 12.38
N GLN A 125 9.04 -10.18 13.28
CA GLN A 125 8.29 -10.59 14.47
C GLN A 125 6.80 -10.91 14.21
N LYS A 126 6.22 -10.32 13.15
CA LYS A 126 4.78 -10.45 12.84
C LYS A 126 4.47 -11.55 11.84
N TYR A 127 5.47 -12.23 11.27
CA TYR A 127 5.25 -13.20 10.20
C TYR A 127 4.31 -14.32 10.65
N ARG A 128 4.57 -14.87 11.85
CA ARG A 128 3.72 -15.91 12.44
C ARG A 128 2.27 -15.49 12.59
N LEU A 129 2.01 -14.22 12.92
CA LEU A 129 0.66 -13.67 13.00
C LEU A 129 0.03 -13.58 11.61
N PHE A 130 0.72 -13.00 10.63
CA PHE A 130 0.22 -12.90 9.26
C PHE A 130 -0.03 -14.27 8.63
N LYS A 131 0.89 -15.23 8.78
CA LYS A 131 0.71 -16.61 8.33
C LYS A 131 -0.60 -17.19 8.88
N LYS A 132 -0.80 -17.13 10.20
CA LYS A 132 -2.02 -17.63 10.86
C LYS A 132 -3.28 -16.94 10.31
N MET A 133 -3.24 -15.62 10.16
CA MET A 133 -4.38 -14.87 9.63
C MET A 133 -4.66 -15.24 8.17
N ILE A 134 -3.65 -15.31 7.32
CA ILE A 134 -3.79 -15.65 5.89
C ILE A 134 -4.40 -17.04 5.75
N LEU A 135 -3.88 -18.04 6.47
CA LEU A 135 -4.43 -19.40 6.45
C LEU A 135 -5.90 -19.40 6.92
N LYS A 136 -6.19 -18.79 8.08
CA LYS A 136 -7.54 -18.73 8.66
C LYS A 136 -8.54 -18.03 7.74
N HIS A 137 -8.12 -16.94 7.09
CA HIS A 137 -8.98 -16.21 6.18
C HIS A 137 -9.10 -16.96 4.84
N GLY A 138 -8.05 -17.58 4.32
CA GLY A 138 -8.05 -18.33 3.07
C GLY A 138 -9.13 -19.42 2.99
N ASP A 139 -9.49 -20.02 4.14
CA ASP A 139 -10.53 -21.06 4.23
C ASP A 139 -11.97 -20.56 4.06
N LYS A 140 -12.20 -19.25 4.12
CA LYS A 140 -13.55 -18.69 4.00
C LYS A 140 -13.98 -18.64 2.53
N SER A 141 -15.21 -19.07 2.25
CA SER A 141 -15.81 -18.98 0.91
C SER A 141 -15.81 -17.55 0.36
N THR A 142 -16.06 -16.57 1.23
CA THR A 142 -16.10 -15.13 0.92
C THR A 142 -14.73 -14.45 0.84
N SER A 143 -13.64 -15.19 1.03
CA SER A 143 -12.32 -14.58 1.02
C SER A 143 -11.90 -14.08 -0.36
N ARG A 144 -11.16 -12.98 -0.34
CA ARG A 144 -10.53 -12.43 -1.54
C ARG A 144 -9.59 -13.46 -2.14
N GLU A 145 -9.61 -13.54 -3.46
CA GLU A 145 -8.83 -14.53 -4.22
C GLU A 145 -7.34 -14.51 -3.90
N VAL A 146 -6.77 -13.32 -3.68
CA VAL A 146 -5.36 -13.19 -3.32
C VAL A 146 -5.02 -13.80 -1.96
N ILE A 147 -5.93 -13.74 -0.99
CA ILE A 147 -5.73 -14.36 0.33
C ILE A 147 -5.82 -15.88 0.20
N LYS A 148 -6.73 -16.39 -0.63
CA LYS A 148 -6.84 -17.83 -0.91
C LYS A 148 -5.55 -18.37 -1.54
N LYS A 149 -5.08 -17.72 -2.61
CA LYS A 149 -3.82 -18.09 -3.29
C LYS A 149 -2.62 -18.05 -2.36
N ALA A 150 -2.51 -17.01 -1.54
CA ALA A 150 -1.44 -16.93 -0.55
C ALA A 150 -1.53 -18.06 0.50
N ALA A 151 -2.74 -18.41 0.96
CA ALA A 151 -2.93 -19.52 1.88
C ALA A 151 -2.54 -20.86 1.25
N ASP A 152 -2.92 -21.12 0.01
CA ASP A 152 -2.54 -22.33 -0.72
C ASP A 152 -1.03 -22.40 -0.95
N ARG A 153 -0.40 -21.26 -1.26
CA ARG A 153 1.06 -21.15 -1.38
C ARG A 153 1.76 -21.54 -0.07
N LEU A 154 1.29 -21.00 1.05
CA LEU A 154 1.84 -21.30 2.39
C LEU A 154 1.63 -22.76 2.81
N ARG A 155 0.56 -23.43 2.34
CA ARG A 155 0.33 -24.86 2.61
C ARG A 155 1.23 -25.77 1.77
N ALA A 156 1.54 -25.34 0.55
CA ALA A 156 2.40 -26.10 -0.36
C ALA A 156 3.89 -25.93 -0.03
N ALA A 157 4.27 -24.82 0.61
CA ALA A 157 5.60 -24.59 1.11
C ALA A 157 5.93 -25.60 2.23
N LYS A 158 7.11 -26.21 2.15
CA LYS A 158 7.68 -27.07 3.18
C LYS A 158 8.72 -26.28 3.98
N ASP A 159 9.04 -26.74 5.18
CA ASP A 159 10.16 -26.22 5.97
C ASP A 159 11.50 -26.55 5.31
#